data_AF-A0A376FYA8-F1
#
_entry.id   AF-A0A376FYA8-F1
#
_cell.length_a   1.000
_cell.length_b   1.000
_cell.length_c   1.000
_cell.angle_alpha   90.00
_cell.angle_beta   90.00
_cell.angle_gamma   90.00
#
_symmetry.space_group_name_H-M   'P 1'
#
loop_
_entity.id
_entity.type
_entity.pdbx_description
1 polymer ?
#
loop_
_entity_poly.entity_id
_entity_poly.type
_entity_poly.pdbx_seq_one_letter_code
_entity_poly.pdbx_strand_id
1 'polypeptide(L)' 'MSRYFTENCKEVTDRVKNGLLIIFSTRLEAEKDARDKKSYSYQVFNLERQHVGWGVPK' A
#
# COMPACT_ATOMS: atom_id res chain seq x y z
N MET A 1 -0.25 -9.98 -13.96
CA MET A 1 -0.20 -8.62 -13.38
C MET A 1 -0.57 -8.74 -11.91
N SER A 2 0.25 -8.22 -10.99
CA SER A 2 0.01 -8.36 -9.54
C SER A 2 -1.23 -7.56 -9.12
N ARG A 3 -2.15 -8.17 -8.36
CA ARG A 3 -3.31 -7.48 -7.76
C ARG A 3 -3.03 -7.21 -6.29
N TYR A 4 -3.48 -6.06 -5.82
CA TYR A 4 -3.20 -5.56 -4.47
C TYR A 4 -4.51 -5.24 -3.75
N PHE A 5 -4.57 -5.61 -2.47
CA PHE A 5 -5.75 -5.46 -1.64
C PHE A 5 -5.40 -4.80 -0.30
N THR A 6 -6.35 -4.07 0.27
CA THR A 6 -6.30 -3.62 1.67
C THR A 6 -6.68 -4.76 2.63
N GLU A 7 -6.51 -4.55 3.93
CA GLU A 7 -7.01 -5.46 4.98
C GLU A 7 -8.51 -5.80 4.84
N ASN A 8 -9.32 -4.84 4.39
CA ASN A 8 -10.76 -5.00 4.17
C ASN A 8 -11.14 -5.61 2.80
N CYS A 9 -10.21 -6.31 2.14
CA CYS A 9 -10.38 -6.91 0.82
C CYS A 9 -10.76 -5.93 -0.31
N LYS A 10 -10.53 -4.63 -0.12
CA LYS A 10 -10.73 -3.63 -1.17
C LYS A 10 -9.55 -3.66 -2.13
N GLU A 11 -9.84 -3.84 -3.42
CA GLU A 11 -8.80 -3.80 -4.45
C GLU A 11 -8.24 -2.38 -4.61
N VAL A 12 -6.91 -2.27 -4.66
CA VAL A 12 -6.15 -1.02 -4.86
C VAL A 12 -5.16 -1.10 -6.02
N THR A 13 -5.21 -2.17 -6.83
CA THR A 13 -4.32 -2.41 -7.99
C THR A 13 -4.21 -1.20 -8.91
N ASP A 14 -5.33 -0.57 -9.24
CA ASP A 14 -5.33 0.59 -10.13
C ASP A 14 -4.72 1.84 -9.48
N ARG A 15 -4.85 1.99 -8.16
CA ARG A 15 -4.19 3.08 -7.42
C ARG A 15 -2.68 2.92 -7.45
N VAL A 16 -2.19 1.69 -7.32
CA VAL A 16 -0.75 1.36 -7.44
C VAL A 16 -0.25 1.68 -8.85
N LYS A 17 -0.94 1.20 -9.90
CA LYS A 17 -0.56 1.44 -11.30
C LYS A 17 -0.48 2.92 -11.65
N ASN A 18 -1.44 3.70 -11.16
CA ASN A 18 -1.53 5.14 -11.43
C ASN A 18 -0.59 5.97 -10.53
N GLY A 19 0.23 5.35 -9.67
CA GLY A 19 1.11 6.06 -8.74
C GLY A 19 0.38 6.85 -7.65
N LEU A 20 -0.92 6.58 -7.46
CA LEU A 20 -1.76 7.15 -6.39
C LEU A 20 -1.56 6.42 -5.06
N LEU A 21 -0.88 5.27 -5.10
CA LEU A 21 -0.46 4.52 -3.93
C LEU A 21 0.93 3.94 -4.14
N ILE A 22 1.83 4.19 -3.19
CA ILE A 22 3.19 3.66 -3.19
C ILE A 22 3.26 2.53 -2.17
N ILE A 23 3.84 1.40 -2.56
CA ILE A 23 4.06 0.25 -1.66
C ILE A 23 5.52 0.26 -1.21
N PHE A 24 5.74 0.27 0.09
CA PHE A 24 7.05 0.16 0.73
C PHE A 24 7.25 -1.24 1.28
N SER A 25 8.49 -1.71 1.24
CA SER A 25 8.86 -3.03 1.77
C SER A 25 8.81 -3.08 3.29
N THR A 26 9.13 -1.96 3.96
CA THR A 26 9.14 -1.88 5.41
C THR A 26 8.10 -0.89 5.96
N ARG A 27 7.62 -1.17 7.17
CA ARG A 27 6.70 -0.28 7.90
C ARG A 27 7.33 1.09 8.16
N LEU A 28 8.61 1.10 8.54
CA LEU A 28 9.32 2.31 8.92
C LEU A 28 9.42 3.31 7.75
N GLU A 29 9.71 2.82 6.55
CA GLU A 29 9.76 3.66 5.34
C GLU A 29 8.37 4.23 5.01
N ALA A 30 7.32 3.40 5.11
CA ALA A 30 5.96 3.85 4.87
C ALA A 30 5.51 4.90 5.88
N GLU A 31 5.82 4.72 7.17
CA GLU A 31 5.48 5.69 8.22
C GLU A 31 6.21 7.02 8.04
N LYS A 32 7.47 6.98 7.57
CA LYS A 32 8.25 8.18 7.24
C LYS A 32 7.61 8.93 6.07
N ASP A 33 7.34 8.25 4.94
CA ASP A 33 6.72 8.86 3.76
C ASP A 33 5.30 9.37 4.06
N ALA A 34 4.52 8.62 4.84
CA ALA A 34 3.20 9.02 5.29
C ALA A 34 3.26 10.31 6.12
N ARG A 35 4.23 10.45 7.02
CA ARG A 35 4.42 11.68 7.80
C ARG A 35 4.76 12.87 6.91
N ASP A 36 5.69 12.69 5.98
CA ASP A 36 6.13 13.74 5.06
C ASP A 36 4.98 14.23 4.16
N LYS A 37 4.10 13.31 3.74
CA LYS A 37 2.94 13.60 2.88
C LYS A 37 1.65 13.92 3.64
N LYS A 38 1.67 13.94 4.99
CA LYS A 38 0.46 14.06 5.83
C LYS A 38 -0.62 13.02 5.49
N SER A 39 -0.18 11.81 5.22
CA SER A 39 -0.97 10.65 4.83
C SER A 39 -0.91 9.56 5.92
N TYR A 40 -1.39 8.36 5.63
CA TYR A 40 -1.34 7.20 6.54
C TYR A 40 -0.85 5.95 5.82
N SER A 41 -0.04 5.15 6.49
CA SER A 41 0.41 3.84 6.00
C SER A 41 -0.58 2.75 6.39
N TYR A 42 -0.81 1.78 5.51
CA TYR A 42 -1.61 0.58 5.81
C TYR A 42 -1.05 -0.67 5.15
N GLN A 43 -1.41 -1.84 5.66
CA GLN A 43 -0.95 -3.11 5.10
C GLN A 43 -1.59 -3.40 3.74
N VAL A 44 -0.78 -3.90 2.82
CA VAL A 44 -1.19 -4.31 1.47
C VAL A 44 -0.97 -5.81 1.33
N PHE A 45 -1.95 -6.46 0.71
CA PHE A 45 -2.00 -7.90 0.53
C PHE A 45 -2.10 -8.29 -0.95
N ASN A 46 -1.66 -9.48 -1.30
CA ASN A 46 -1.87 -10.07 -2.63
C ASN A 46 -3.22 -10.84 -2.71
N LEU A 47 -3.47 -11.49 -3.85
CA LEU A 47 -4.63 -12.36 -4.09
C LEU A 47 -4.77 -13.50 -3.07
N GLU A 48 -3.66 -14.01 -2.54
CA GLU A 48 -3.61 -15.08 -1.55
C GLU A 48 -3.77 -14.56 -0.10
N ARG A 49 -4.07 -13.26 0.07
CA ARG A 49 -4.11 -12.55 1.35
C ARG A 49 -2.79 -12.59 2.12
N GLN A 50 -1.67 -12.81 1.43
CA GLN A 50 -0.35 -12.67 2.02
C GLN A 50 0.05 -11.20 2.03
N HIS A 51 0.63 -10.78 3.14
CA HIS A 51 1.16 -9.43 3.29
C HIS A 51 2.35 -9.22 2.34
N VAL A 52 2.27 -8.19 1.50
CA VAL A 52 3.31 -7.86 0.51
C VAL A 52 4.04 -6.55 0.79
N GLY A 53 3.53 -5.73 1.71
CA GLY A 53 4.15 -4.47 2.09
C GLY A 53 3.17 -3.44 2.64
N TRP A 54 3.63 -2.20 2.70
CA TRP A 54 2.91 -1.09 3.32
C TRP A 54 2.56 -0.03 2.28
N GLY A 55 1.27 0.19 2.04
CA GLY A 55 0.75 1.18 1.11
C GLY A 55 0.64 2.55 1.77
N VAL A 56 1.14 3.58 1.09
CA VAL A 56 0.90 4.99 1.43
C VAL A 56 0.17 5.66 0.26
N PRO A 57 -1.06 6.15 0.47
CA PRO A 57 -1.76 6.92 -0.55
C PRO A 57 -1.08 8.28 -0.72
N LYS A 58 -0.93 8.68 -1.97
CA LYS A 58 -0.45 10.01 -2.35
C LYS A 58 -1.54 11.06 -2.19
#